data_AF-A0A0K2UZ98-F1
#
_entry.id   AF-A0A0K2UZ98-F1
#
_cell.length_a   1.000
_cell.length_b   1.000
_cell.length_c   1.000
_cell.angle_alpha   90.00
_cell.angle_beta   90.00
_cell.angle_gamma   90.00
#
_symmetry.space_group_name_H-M   'P 1'
#
loop_
_entity.id
_entity.type
_entity.pdbx_description
1 polymer ?
#
loop_
_entity_poly.entity_id
_entity_poly.type
_entity_poly.pdbx_seq_one_letter_code
_entity_poly.pdbx_strand_id
1 'polypeptide(L)'
;MEFFDHETIKWSSKVLRAITNIGYGTISYFKVEFEEPFWDVENPGVMILRDSDTFKTFDYKDDDPWYNYVYGFDSVLHHPNILMGWMSGEESRAMEMLSDKDIGESCTHLLVCLSNVQK
;
A
#
# COMPACT_ATOMS: atom_id res chain seq x y z
N MET A 1 -2.57 1.85 -20.85
CA MET A 1 -3.75 2.72 -20.68
C MET A 1 -3.48 4.01 -21.44
N GLU A 2 -3.91 4.07 -22.71
CA GLU A 2 -3.71 5.24 -23.56
C GLU A 2 -4.89 6.19 -23.38
N PHE A 3 -4.78 7.10 -22.40
CA PHE A 3 -5.83 8.09 -22.12
C PHE A 3 -5.94 9.20 -23.18
N PHE A 4 -4.97 9.27 -24.10
CA PHE A 4 -4.89 10.31 -25.11
C PHE A 4 -4.72 9.67 -26.48
N ASP A 5 -5.83 9.55 -27.21
CA ASP A 5 -5.78 9.28 -28.64
C ASP A 5 -5.12 10.47 -29.34
N HIS A 6 -3.88 10.26 -29.79
CA HIS A 6 -3.06 11.28 -30.44
C HIS A 6 -3.54 11.58 -31.88
N GLU A 7 -4.41 10.75 -32.47
CA GLU A 7 -4.84 10.90 -33.85
C GLU A 7 -6.05 11.83 -34.02
N THR A 8 -6.88 12.00 -32.98
CA THR A 8 -8.15 12.75 -33.08
C THR A 8 -8.16 14.13 -32.41
N ILE A 9 -7.26 14.42 -31.46
CA ILE A 9 -7.29 15.68 -30.71
C ILE A 9 -5.94 16.41 -30.77
N LYS A 10 -5.92 17.55 -31.48
CA LYS A 10 -4.80 18.50 -31.44
C LYS A 10 -4.93 19.47 -30.27
N TRP A 11 -4.33 19.12 -29.14
CA TRP A 11 -4.24 19.98 -27.97
C TRP A 11 -3.28 21.16 -28.21
N SER A 12 -3.58 22.33 -27.64
CA SER A 12 -2.67 23.48 -27.72
C SER A 12 -1.40 23.21 -26.90
N SER A 13 -0.30 23.88 -27.24
CA SER A 13 0.97 23.79 -26.50
C SER A 13 0.81 24.12 -25.01
N LYS A 14 -0.16 24.97 -24.66
CA LYS A 14 -0.50 25.30 -23.27
C LYS A 14 -1.12 24.11 -22.54
N VAL A 15 -2.01 23.37 -23.20
CA VAL A 15 -2.64 22.18 -22.62
C VAL A 15 -1.64 21.05 -22.47
N LEU A 16 -0.82 20.79 -23.50
CA LEU A 16 0.23 19.76 -23.42
C LEU A 16 1.19 20.04 -22.25
N ARG A 17 1.62 21.30 -22.09
CA ARG A 17 2.46 21.69 -20.96
C ARG A 17 1.76 21.49 -19.61
N ALA A 18 0.46 21.75 -19.52
CA ALA A 18 -0.28 21.51 -18.28
C ALA A 18 -0.35 20.02 -17.93
N ILE A 19 -0.61 19.16 -18.92
CA ILE A 19 -0.68 17.70 -18.73
C ILE A 19 0.69 17.13 -18.31
N THR A 20 1.78 17.54 -18.97
CA THR A 20 3.12 17.02 -18.61
C THR A 20 3.60 17.46 -17.23
N ASN A 21 3.10 18.59 -16.72
CA ASN A 21 3.53 19.14 -15.43
C ASN A 21 2.54 18.90 -14.29
N ILE A 22 1.38 18.29 -14.55
CA ILE A 22 0.47 17.91 -13.48
C ILE A 22 1.01 16.64 -12.80
N GLY A 23 1.12 16.66 -11.47
CA GLY A 23 1.52 15.47 -10.72
C GLY A 23 0.48 14.37 -10.86
N TYR A 24 0.92 13.16 -11.19
CA TYR A 24 0.07 11.97 -11.27
C TYR A 24 0.72 10.84 -10.47
N GLY A 25 0.15 10.53 -9.31
CA GLY A 25 0.65 9.51 -8.39
C GLY A 25 -0.21 8.23 -8.39
N THR A 26 0.27 7.20 -7.71
CA THR A 26 -0.46 5.95 -7.48
C THR A 26 -0.65 5.74 -5.98
N ILE A 27 -1.87 5.40 -5.59
CA ILE A 27 -2.25 4.96 -4.25
C ILE A 27 -3.05 3.67 -4.41
N SER A 28 -2.71 2.65 -3.62
CA SER A 28 -3.39 1.37 -3.64
C SER A 28 -3.75 0.96 -2.22
N TYR A 29 -4.82 0.19 -2.10
CA TYR A 29 -5.24 -0.43 -0.85
C TYR A 29 -5.54 -1.91 -1.10
N PHE A 30 -5.42 -2.70 -0.05
CA PHE A 30 -5.76 -4.12 -0.07
C PHE A 30 -6.50 -4.48 1.22
N LYS A 31 -7.31 -5.53 1.18
CA LYS A 31 -8.08 -6.01 2.33
C LYS A 31 -7.60 -7.40 2.70
N VAL A 32 -7.37 -7.61 4.00
CA VAL A 32 -7.02 -8.92 4.55
C VAL A 32 -8.10 -9.30 5.54
N GLU A 33 -8.74 -10.44 5.29
CA GLU A 33 -9.79 -11.00 6.13
C GLU A 33 -9.21 -12.09 7.04
N PHE A 34 -9.59 -12.07 8.31
CA PHE A 34 -9.17 -13.03 9.33
C PHE A 34 -10.38 -13.78 9.89
N GLU A 35 -10.17 -15.01 10.36
CA GLU A 35 -11.24 -15.79 10.99
C GLU A 35 -11.81 -15.09 12.24
N GLU A 36 -10.95 -14.45 13.03
CA GLU A 36 -11.30 -13.64 14.19
C GLU A 36 -10.38 -12.40 14.29
N PRO A 37 -10.87 -11.25 14.77
CA PRO A 37 -10.04 -10.07 14.97
C PRO A 37 -9.01 -10.30 16.08
N PHE A 38 -7.74 -10.00 15.80
CA PHE A 38 -6.66 -9.99 16.80
C PHE A 38 -6.29 -8.58 17.27
N TRP A 39 -6.95 -7.56 16.72
CA TRP A 39 -6.76 -6.15 17.06
C TRP A 39 -7.98 -5.60 17.81
N ASP A 40 -7.85 -4.37 18.34
CA ASP A 40 -8.97 -3.64 18.92
C ASP A 40 -9.89 -3.13 17.82
N VAL A 41 -11.07 -3.74 17.68
CA VAL A 41 -12.06 -3.40 16.65
C VAL A 41 -12.68 -2.01 16.84
N GLU A 42 -12.58 -1.43 18.05
CA GLU A 42 -13.04 -0.07 18.34
C GLU A 42 -11.97 0.98 17.96
N ASN A 43 -10.73 0.55 17.71
CA ASN A 43 -9.65 1.41 17.27
C ASN A 43 -9.68 1.56 15.73
N PRO A 44 -9.55 2.79 15.19
CA PRO A 44 -9.55 3.04 13.75
C PRO A 44 -8.45 2.28 12.98
N GLY A 45 -7.33 1.90 13.61
CA GLY A 45 -6.26 1.17 12.92
C GLY A 45 -4.90 1.25 13.61
N VAL A 46 -3.88 0.80 12.89
CA VAL A 46 -2.47 0.90 13.28
C VAL A 46 -1.68 1.62 12.20
N MET A 47 -0.90 2.62 12.60
CA MET A 47 0.04 3.31 11.72
C MET A 47 1.46 2.82 11.98
N ILE A 48 2.23 2.61 10.92
CA ILE A 48 3.60 2.14 10.99
C ILE A 48 4.51 3.35 10.84
N LEU A 49 5.20 3.71 11.92
CA LEU A 49 6.27 4.69 11.88
C LEU A 49 7.61 3.96 11.70
N ARG A 50 8.31 4.23 10.60
CA ARG A 50 9.66 3.72 10.35
C ARG A 50 10.67 4.81 10.63
N ASP A 51 11.65 4.53 11.48
CA ASP A 51 12.83 5.39 11.62
C ASP A 51 13.80 5.11 10.47
N SER A 52 14.45 6.13 9.93
CA SER A 52 15.56 5.99 8.97
C SER A 52 16.64 4.99 9.42
N ASP A 53 16.86 4.83 10.73
CA ASP A 53 17.83 3.87 11.27
C ASP A 53 17.25 2.44 11.39
N THR A 54 15.92 2.31 11.60
CA THR A 54 15.20 1.00 11.67
C THR A 54 14.75 0.48 10.31
N PHE A 55 14.83 1.30 9.26
CA PHE A 55 14.65 0.84 7.89
C PHE A 55 15.63 -0.31 7.54
N LYS A 56 16.77 -0.38 8.24
CA LYS A 56 17.79 -1.43 8.09
C LYS A 56 17.57 -2.66 8.96
N THR A 57 16.63 -2.66 9.91
CA THR A 57 16.52 -3.73 10.92
C THR A 57 15.50 -4.81 10.58
N PHE A 58 14.73 -4.67 9.50
CA PHE A 58 14.00 -5.80 8.92
C PHE A 58 14.95 -6.57 7.99
N ASP A 59 15.84 -7.34 8.60
CA ASP A 59 16.78 -8.23 7.94
C ASP A 59 16.01 -9.30 7.13
N TYR A 60 15.90 -9.10 5.82
CA TYR A 60 15.38 -10.10 4.89
C TYR A 60 16.23 -10.18 3.62
N LYS A 61 16.33 -11.40 3.11
CA LYS A 61 17.29 -11.88 2.12
C LYS A 61 17.06 -11.40 0.68
N ASP A 62 16.05 -10.57 0.45
CA ASP A 62 15.69 -10.02 -0.86
C ASP A 62 15.78 -8.50 -0.82
N ASP A 63 16.32 -7.92 -1.88
CA ASP A 63 16.54 -6.48 -2.05
C ASP A 63 15.20 -5.70 -1.94
N ASP A 64 14.87 -5.23 -0.73
CA ASP A 64 13.77 -4.30 -0.39
C ASP A 64 12.33 -4.73 -0.77
N PRO A 65 11.62 -5.49 0.09
CA PRO A 65 10.27 -5.97 -0.20
C PRO A 65 9.20 -4.85 -0.16
N TRP A 66 8.22 -4.94 -1.07
CA TRP A 66 7.15 -3.93 -1.26
C TRP A 66 6.37 -3.58 0.01
N TYR A 67 6.18 -4.53 0.93
CA TYR A 67 5.41 -4.31 2.16
C TYR A 67 6.09 -3.34 3.14
N ASN A 68 7.37 -2.99 2.91
CA ASN A 68 8.04 -1.89 3.61
C ASN A 68 7.36 -0.54 3.37
N TYR A 69 6.62 -0.42 2.28
CA TYR A 69 5.97 0.81 1.85
C TYR A 69 4.49 0.88 2.30
N VAL A 70 4.04 -0.09 3.09
CA VAL A 70 2.73 -0.04 3.77
C VAL A 70 2.80 0.96 4.93
N TYR A 71 1.89 1.92 4.93
CA TYR A 71 1.82 2.98 5.95
C TYR A 71 1.12 2.56 7.24
N GLY A 72 0.23 1.58 7.13
CA GLY A 72 -0.64 1.19 8.21
C GLY A 72 -1.82 0.38 7.71
N PHE A 73 -2.63 -0.04 8.67
CA PHE A 73 -3.84 -0.82 8.46
C PHE A 73 -4.99 -0.17 9.21
N ASP A 74 -6.10 0.09 8.52
CA ASP A 74 -7.33 0.57 9.14
C ASP A 74 -8.32 -0.58 9.37
N SER A 75 -9.04 -0.50 10.49
CA SER A 75 -10.24 -1.30 10.72
C SER A 75 -11.33 -0.89 9.73
N VAL A 76 -12.03 -1.87 9.16
CA VAL A 76 -13.12 -1.58 8.20
C VAL A 76 -14.46 -1.51 8.93
N LEU A 77 -15.14 -0.37 8.81
CA LEU A 77 -16.45 -0.16 9.43
C LEU A 77 -17.45 -1.25 9.00
N HIS A 78 -18.14 -1.85 9.98
CA HIS A 78 -19.08 -2.97 9.78
C HIS A 78 -18.47 -4.30 9.29
N HIS A 79 -17.14 -4.40 9.23
CA HIS A 79 -16.41 -5.61 8.87
C HIS A 79 -15.32 -5.88 9.92
N PRO A 80 -15.70 -6.39 11.11
CA PRO A 80 -14.79 -6.50 12.26
C PRO A 80 -13.59 -7.42 12.00
N ASN A 81 -13.70 -8.32 11.02
CA ASN A 81 -12.69 -9.32 10.66
C ASN A 81 -11.73 -8.85 9.55
N ILE A 82 -11.86 -7.60 9.08
CA ILE A 82 -11.10 -7.11 7.93
C ILE A 82 -10.21 -5.93 8.34
N LEU A 83 -8.92 -6.03 8.00
CA LEU A 83 -7.99 -4.91 7.98
C LEU A 83 -7.77 -4.44 6.54
N MET A 84 -7.67 -3.12 6.36
CA MET A 84 -7.37 -2.49 5.09
C MET A 84 -5.99 -1.84 5.16
N GLY A 85 -5.04 -2.36 4.39
CA GLY A 85 -3.70 -1.80 4.29
C GLY A 85 -3.61 -0.72 3.21
N TRP A 86 -2.79 0.31 3.47
CA TRP A 86 -2.57 1.43 2.57
C TRP A 86 -1.12 1.56 2.14
N MET A 87 -0.91 1.85 0.86
CA MET A 87 0.40 2.17 0.30
C MET A 87 0.29 3.13 -0.89
N SER A 88 1.38 3.82 -1.22
CA SER A 88 1.45 4.70 -2.38
C SER A 88 2.87 4.70 -2.95
N GLY A 89 3.03 5.22 -4.17
CA GLY A 89 4.32 5.23 -4.86
C GLY A 89 4.44 4.14 -5.94
N GLU A 90 5.67 3.85 -6.34
CA GLU A 90 5.96 2.88 -7.41
C GLU A 90 5.77 1.44 -6.93
N GLU A 91 6.00 1.24 -5.64
CA GLU A 91 5.89 0.00 -4.89
C GLU A 91 4.43 -0.43 -4.80
N SER A 92 3.51 0.54 -4.81
CA SER A 92 2.08 0.34 -5.00
C SER A 92 1.77 -0.35 -6.32
N ARG A 93 2.43 0.06 -7.42
CA ARG A 93 2.28 -0.56 -8.73
C ARG A 93 2.94 -1.93 -8.80
N ALA A 94 4.08 -2.10 -8.13
CA ALA A 94 4.74 -3.39 -8.04
C ALA A 94 3.86 -4.40 -7.29
N MET A 95 3.22 -3.98 -6.19
CA MET A 95 2.26 -4.79 -5.44
C MET A 95 1.05 -5.20 -6.29
N GLU A 96 0.52 -4.30 -7.13
CA GLU A 96 -0.60 -4.61 -8.04
C GLU A 96 -0.30 -5.73 -9.05
N MET A 97 0.97 -6.09 -9.26
CA MET A 97 1.39 -7.19 -10.12
C MET A 97 1.47 -8.54 -9.39
N LEU A 98 1.31 -8.56 -8.07
CA LEU A 98 1.37 -9.77 -7.25
C LEU A 98 0.02 -10.50 -7.22
N SER A 99 0.04 -11.77 -6.84
CA SER A 99 -1.20 -12.50 -6.59
C SER A 99 -1.81 -12.13 -5.24
N ASP A 100 -3.13 -12.21 -5.11
CA ASP A 100 -3.84 -12.01 -3.83
C ASP A 100 -3.26 -12.88 -2.71
N LYS A 101 -2.81 -14.10 -3.05
CA LYS A 101 -2.17 -15.02 -2.11
C LYS A 101 -0.85 -14.45 -1.58
N ASP A 102 0.03 -13.98 -2.47
CA ASP A 102 1.33 -13.44 -2.09
C ASP A 102 1.18 -12.14 -1.27
N ILE A 103 0.19 -11.33 -1.62
CA ILE A 103 -0.20 -10.14 -0.85
C ILE A 103 -0.63 -10.57 0.55
N GLY A 104 -1.59 -11.49 0.67
CA GLY A 104 -2.09 -11.98 1.95
C GLY A 104 -0.99 -12.58 2.86
N GLU A 105 -0.09 -13.40 2.30
CA GLU A 105 1.03 -13.97 3.04
C GLU A 105 2.00 -12.89 3.55
N SER A 106 2.36 -11.92 2.69
CA SER A 106 3.23 -10.79 3.05
C SER A 106 2.61 -9.89 4.13
N CYS A 107 1.31 -9.59 4.03
CA CYS A 107 0.61 -8.77 5.01
C CYS A 107 0.48 -9.47 6.36
N THR A 108 0.17 -10.76 6.35
CA THR A 108 0.12 -11.57 7.57
C THR A 108 1.48 -11.57 8.26
N HIS A 109 2.57 -11.75 7.49
CA HIS A 109 3.92 -11.67 8.01
C HIS A 109 4.23 -10.31 8.67
N LEU A 110 3.92 -9.21 7.97
CA LEU A 110 4.11 -7.85 8.49
C LEU A 110 3.33 -7.62 9.79
N LEU A 111 2.06 -8.04 9.86
CA LEU A 111 1.22 -7.89 11.05
C LEU A 111 1.76 -8.70 12.25
N VAL A 112 2.26 -9.92 12.00
CA VAL A 112 2.93 -10.72 13.04
C VAL A 112 4.17 -10.00 13.55
N CYS A 113 5.01 -9.45 12.67
CA CYS A 113 6.18 -8.66 13.06
C CYS A 113 5.79 -7.45 13.93
N LEU A 114 4.76 -6.70 13.55
CA LEU A 114 4.30 -5.53 14.31
C LEU A 114 3.75 -5.92 15.69
N SER A 115 2.98 -7.00 15.78
CA SER A 115 2.40 -7.48 17.04
C SER A 115 3.44 -7.92 18.07
N ASN A 116 4.60 -8.39 17.62
CA ASN A 116 5.72 -8.80 18.49
C ASN A 116 6.55 -7.61 19.00
N VAL A 117 6.48 -6.44 18.36
CA VAL A 117 7.20 -5.23 18.75
C VAL A 117 6.43 -4.41 19.80
N GLN A 118 5.12 -4.63 19.94
CA GLN A 118 4.25 -3.91 20.89
C GLN A 118 4.20 -4.51 22.30
N LYS A 119 5.04 -5.49 22.64
CA LYS A 119 5.20 -6.05 23.99
C LYS A 119 6.42 -5.46 24.70
#